data_AF-A0A7S4CRT4-F1
#
_entry.id   AF-A0A7S4CRT4-F1
#
_cell.length_a   1.000
_cell.length_b   1.000
_cell.length_c   1.000
_cell.angle_alpha   90.00
_cell.angle_beta   90.00
_cell.angle_gamma   90.00
#
_symmetry.space_group_name_H-M   'P 1'
#
loop_
_entity.id
_entity.type
_entity.pdbx_description
1 polymer ?
#
loop_
_entity_poly.entity_id
_entity_poly.type
_entity_poly.pdbx_seq_one_letter_code
_entity_poly.pdbx_strand_id
1 'polypeptide(L)'
;ELHSPALEANRPMRQAVAAFCQAGGVCYAECGGLMYLARTLAVPEPCGAEARKVHDMAGVLPFGVTMTKRMTMGYCTATLAEQAAHMLRLPEGTSCRGHVYHFSQIVVDAAADLC
;
A
#
# COMPACT_ATOMS: atom_id res chain seq x y z
N GLU A 1 8.50 0.63 -8.75
CA GLU A 1 8.73 2.00 -8.22
C GLU A 1 10.24 2.24 -8.32
N LEU A 2 10.67 3.43 -8.76
CA LEU A 2 12.07 3.67 -9.16
C LEU A 2 13.01 3.85 -7.95
N HIS A 3 12.47 4.29 -6.82
CA HIS A 3 13.21 4.65 -5.60
C HIS A 3 13.17 3.56 -4.52
N SER A 4 12.69 2.36 -4.83
CA SER A 4 12.45 1.30 -3.84
C SER A 4 13.71 0.94 -3.04
N PRO A 5 14.92 0.91 -3.63
CA PRO A 5 16.16 0.75 -2.87
C PRO A 5 16.42 1.89 -1.88
N ALA A 6 16.16 3.14 -2.26
CA ALA A 6 16.35 4.30 -1.39
C ALA A 6 15.32 4.34 -0.26
N LEU A 7 14.07 3.96 -0.55
CA LEU A 7 13.00 3.85 0.45
C LEU A 7 13.32 2.77 1.49
N GLU A 8 13.78 1.60 1.05
CA GLU A 8 14.23 0.52 1.94
C GLU A 8 15.44 0.94 2.79
N ALA A 9 16.42 1.61 2.19
CA ALA A 9 17.62 2.08 2.88
C ALA A 9 17.31 3.15 3.94
N ASN A 10 16.23 3.93 3.78
CA ASN A 10 15.80 4.95 4.73
C ASN A 10 15.10 4.34 5.97
N ARG A 11 15.86 3.55 6.73
CA ARG A 11 15.41 2.89 7.96
C ARG A 11 14.82 3.88 8.99
N PRO A 12 15.43 5.05 9.27
CA PRO A 12 14.87 5.98 10.24
C PRO A 12 13.45 6.44 9.87
N MET A 13 13.21 6.76 8.60
CA MET A 13 11.89 7.16 8.15
C MET A 13 10.87 6.01 8.23
N ARG A 14 11.25 4.80 7.79
CA ARG A 14 10.36 3.62 7.87
C ARG A 14 9.92 3.35 9.30
N GLN A 15 10.86 3.42 10.25
CA GLN A 15 10.59 3.23 11.67
C GLN A 15 9.73 4.36 12.26
N ALA A 16 10.00 5.62 11.88
CA ALA A 16 9.21 6.76 12.35
C ALA A 16 7.75 6.68 11.89
N VAL A 17 7.51 6.33 10.63
CA VAL A 17 6.16 6.13 10.09
C VAL A 17 5.46 4.96 10.78
N ALA A 18 6.16 3.83 10.96
CA ALA A 18 5.60 2.68 11.66
C ALA A 18 5.21 3.02 13.11
N ALA A 19 6.10 3.71 13.84
CA ALA A 19 5.85 4.15 15.20
C ALA A 19 4.68 5.13 15.30
N PHE A 20 4.58 6.09 14.36
CA PHE A 20 3.46 7.04 14.31
C PHE A 20 2.12 6.33 14.15
N CYS A 21 2.01 5.39 13.21
CA CYS A 21 0.79 4.62 13.00
C CYS A 21 0.48 3.70 14.19
N GLN A 22 1.48 3.05 14.79
CA GLN A 22 1.31 2.21 15.98
C GLN A 22 0.86 3.00 17.21
N ALA A 23 1.26 4.27 17.32
CA ALA A 23 0.80 5.18 18.37
C ALA A 23 -0.64 5.69 18.17
N GLY A 24 -1.36 5.20 17.15
CA GLY A 24 -2.73 5.65 16.83
C GLY A 24 -2.77 6.91 15.97
N GLY A 25 -1.65 7.29 15.36
CA GLY A 25 -1.60 8.39 14.39
C GLY A 25 -2.49 8.13 13.18
N VAL A 26 -3.16 9.17 12.70
CA VAL A 26 -4.02 9.08 11.51
C VAL A 26 -3.17 9.19 10.25
N CYS A 27 -3.22 8.17 9.39
CA CYS A 27 -2.50 8.14 8.13
C CYS A 27 -3.49 7.95 6.97
N TYR A 28 -3.38 8.82 5.96
CA TYR A 28 -4.04 8.66 4.67
C TYR A 28 -2.99 8.40 3.60
N ALA A 29 -3.13 7.32 2.86
CA ALA A 29 -2.13 6.89 1.90
C ALA A 29 -2.81 6.33 0.63
N GLU A 30 -2.38 6.83 -0.52
CA GLU A 30 -2.84 6.40 -1.84
C GLU A 30 -1.67 5.87 -2.68
N CYS A 31 -1.95 4.95 -3.60
CA CYS A 31 -1.00 4.43 -4.58
C CYS A 31 0.39 4.11 -3.97
N GLY A 32 1.44 4.87 -4.31
CA GLY A 32 2.80 4.68 -3.77
C GLY A 32 2.89 4.82 -2.25
N GLY A 33 2.07 5.66 -1.63
CA GLY A 33 1.96 5.76 -0.18
C GLY A 33 1.42 4.47 0.44
N LEU A 34 0.34 3.92 -0.13
CA LEU A 34 -0.22 2.63 0.33
C LEU A 34 0.82 1.51 0.18
N MET A 35 1.56 1.51 -0.92
CA MET A 35 2.65 0.56 -1.17
C MET A 35 3.80 0.71 -0.15
N TYR A 36 4.14 1.93 0.24
CA TYR A 36 5.16 2.19 1.26
C TYR A 36 4.72 1.78 2.67
N LEU A 37 3.41 1.78 2.96
CA LEU A 37 2.88 1.28 4.23
C LEU A 37 2.80 -0.24 4.32
N ALA A 38 2.87 -0.95 3.19
CA ALA A 38 2.90 -2.41 3.15
C ALA A 38 4.14 -3.00 3.85
N ARG A 39 4.20 -4.32 4.05
CA ARG A 39 5.41 -5.02 4.53
C ARG A 39 6.53 -4.96 3.51
N THR A 40 6.21 -5.30 2.27
CA THR A 40 7.19 -5.46 1.20
C THR A 40 6.67 -4.90 -0.10
N LEU A 41 7.60 -4.48 -0.95
CA LEU A 41 7.36 -4.08 -2.32
C LEU A 41 8.24 -4.89 -3.27
N ALA A 42 7.62 -5.73 -4.09
CA ALA A 42 8.29 -6.48 -5.15
C ALA A 42 8.25 -5.70 -6.47
N VAL A 43 9.42 -5.33 -7.01
CA VAL A 43 9.58 -4.59 -8.27
C VAL A 43 10.29 -5.45 -9.33
N PRO A 44 9.99 -5.28 -10.63
CA PRO A 44 10.69 -6.00 -11.69
C PRO A 44 12.16 -5.56 -11.73
N GLU A 45 13.06 -6.47 -12.06
CA GLU A 45 14.45 -6.10 -12.27
C GLU A 45 14.66 -5.32 -13.58
N PRO A 46 15.59 -4.34 -13.61
CA PRO A 46 15.85 -3.51 -14.79
C PRO A 46 16.28 -4.30 -16.04
N CYS A 47 16.86 -5.48 -15.87
CA CYS A 47 17.41 -6.32 -16.93
C CYS A 47 16.38 -7.25 -17.61
N GLY A 48 15.08 -7.08 -17.34
CA GLY A 48 14.02 -7.85 -18.00
C GLY A 48 13.94 -9.32 -17.57
N ALA A 49 14.67 -9.70 -16.52
CA ALA A 49 14.52 -11.00 -15.87
C ALA A 49 13.10 -11.14 -15.29
N GLU A 50 12.55 -12.35 -15.32
CA GLU A 50 11.26 -12.65 -14.66
C GLU A 50 11.35 -12.55 -13.13
N ALA A 51 12.58 -12.51 -12.59
CA ALA A 51 12.84 -12.27 -11.18
C ALA A 51 12.38 -10.88 -10.74
N ARG A 52 11.82 -10.81 -9.52
CA ARG A 52 11.44 -9.57 -8.87
C ARG A 52 12.33 -9.35 -7.66
N LYS A 53 12.81 -8.13 -7.50
CA LYS A 53 13.51 -7.72 -6.29
C LYS A 53 12.48 -7.27 -5.25
N VAL A 54 12.56 -7.85 -4.06
CA VAL A 54 11.70 -7.50 -2.93
C VAL A 54 12.43 -6.49 -2.06
N HIS A 55 11.72 -5.45 -1.66
CA HIS A 55 12.22 -4.39 -0.78
C HIS A 55 11.36 -4.29 0.48
N ASP A 56 11.99 -4.16 1.64
CA ASP A 56 11.29 -3.92 2.90
C ASP A 56 10.74 -2.50 2.97
N MET A 57 9.46 -2.37 3.25
CA MET A 57 8.73 -1.10 3.37
C MET A 57 8.46 -0.79 4.86
N ALA A 58 7.49 0.08 5.18
CA ALA A 58 7.24 0.51 6.56
C ALA A 58 6.54 -0.55 7.42
N GLY A 59 5.89 -1.55 6.83
CA GLY A 59 5.30 -2.68 7.56
C GLY A 59 4.13 -2.32 8.47
N VAL A 60 3.41 -1.24 8.15
CA VAL A 60 2.20 -0.82 8.89
C VAL A 60 1.01 -1.70 8.55
N LEU A 61 0.88 -2.09 7.28
CA LEU A 61 -0.24 -2.89 6.77
C LEU A 61 0.18 -4.36 6.59
N PRO A 62 -0.71 -5.33 6.89
CA PRO A 62 -0.37 -6.75 6.95
C PRO A 62 -0.39 -7.43 5.58
N PHE A 63 0.13 -6.79 4.54
CA PHE A 63 0.27 -7.37 3.21
C PHE A 63 1.55 -6.92 2.51
N GLY A 64 1.94 -7.65 1.46
CA GLY A 64 2.93 -7.19 0.49
C GLY A 64 2.25 -6.54 -0.73
N VAL A 65 3.03 -5.83 -1.53
CA VAL A 65 2.59 -5.33 -2.84
C VAL A 65 3.58 -5.75 -3.90
N THR A 66 3.06 -6.09 -5.08
CA THR A 66 3.89 -6.44 -6.22
C THR A 66 3.52 -5.58 -7.43
N MET A 67 4.54 -5.07 -8.12
CA MET A 67 4.35 -4.33 -9.37
C MET A 67 4.03 -5.30 -10.51
N THR A 68 3.10 -4.94 -11.38
CA THR A 68 2.64 -5.73 -12.53
C THR A 68 3.01 -5.07 -13.85
N LYS A 69 3.20 -5.87 -14.91
CA LYS A 69 3.43 -5.34 -16.28
C LYS A 69 2.15 -4.72 -16.86
N ARG A 70 0.98 -5.24 -16.48
CA ARG A 70 -0.33 -4.76 -16.95
C ARG A 70 -0.86 -3.66 -16.04
N MET A 71 -1.34 -2.59 -16.66
CA MET A 71 -2.03 -1.49 -16.00
C MET A 71 -3.47 -1.87 -15.67
N THR A 72 -3.90 -1.52 -14.47
CA THR A 72 -5.33 -1.46 -14.11
C THR A 72 -5.77 -0.01 -14.22
N MET A 73 -6.79 0.25 -15.05
CA MET A 73 -7.36 1.58 -15.23
C MET A 73 -8.86 1.52 -15.41
N GLY A 74 -9.60 2.43 -14.77
CA GLY A 74 -11.04 2.58 -14.98
C GLY A 74 -11.70 3.46 -13.92
N TYR A 75 -13.02 3.60 -14.03
CA TYR A 75 -13.85 4.19 -13.00
C TYR A 75 -14.20 3.13 -11.96
N CYS A 76 -14.22 3.52 -10.69
CA CYS A 76 -14.75 2.68 -9.61
C CYS A 76 -15.69 3.49 -8.72
N THR A 77 -16.56 2.77 -8.02
CA THR A 77 -17.31 3.29 -6.88
C THR A 77 -16.83 2.51 -5.66
N ALA A 78 -16.50 3.22 -4.58
CA ALA A 78 -16.12 2.63 -3.32
C ALA A 78 -17.05 3.14 -2.23
N THR A 79 -17.54 2.24 -1.38
CA THR A 79 -18.24 2.60 -0.16
C THR A 79 -17.21 2.65 0.97
N LEU A 80 -17.19 3.75 1.72
CA LEU A 80 -16.27 3.91 2.83
C LEU A 80 -16.62 2.93 3.95
N ALA A 81 -15.61 2.28 4.52
CA ALA A 81 -15.76 1.59 5.79
C ALA A 81 -16.20 2.56 6.89
N GLU A 82 -16.93 2.09 7.90
CA GLU A 82 -17.45 2.90 9.01
C GLU A 82 -16.35 3.75 9.65
N GLN A 83 -15.18 3.16 9.92
CA GLN A 83 -14.04 3.83 10.53
C GLN A 83 -13.52 4.98 9.66
N ALA A 84 -13.49 4.79 8.33
CA ALA A 84 -13.06 5.82 7.40
C ALA A 84 -14.10 6.94 7.26
N ALA A 85 -15.39 6.61 7.23
CA ALA A 85 -16.47 7.59 7.22
C ALA A 85 -16.45 8.45 8.49
N HIS A 86 -16.31 7.82 9.66
CA HIS A 86 -16.18 8.50 10.95
C HIS A 86 -14.96 9.42 10.99
N MET A 87 -13.79 8.93 10.57
CA MET A 87 -12.55 9.71 10.49
C MET A 87 -12.72 10.96 9.61
N LEU A 88 -13.41 10.84 8.48
CA LEU A 88 -13.66 11.93 7.54
C LEU A 88 -14.90 12.78 7.89
N ARG A 89 -15.60 12.46 8.97
CA ARG A 89 -16.88 13.09 9.38
C ARG A 89 -17.93 13.07 8.28
N LEU A 90 -18.04 11.95 7.59
CA LEU A 90 -19.03 11.68 6.55
C LEU A 90 -20.09 10.70 7.08
N PRO A 91 -21.32 10.71 6.53
CA PRO A 91 -22.33 9.73 6.87
C PRO A 91 -21.85 8.29 6.62
N GLU A 92 -22.29 7.35 7.44
CA GLU A 92 -22.08 5.91 7.18
C GLU A 92 -22.71 5.51 5.84
N GLY A 93 -22.07 4.57 5.14
CA GLY A 93 -22.49 4.17 3.79
C GLY A 93 -22.16 5.19 2.69
N THR A 94 -21.44 6.29 3.00
CA THR A 94 -20.97 7.23 1.98
C THR A 94 -20.22 6.49 0.88
N SER A 95 -20.68 6.69 -0.36
CA SER A 95 -20.07 6.13 -1.55
C SER A 95 -19.41 7.21 -2.37
N CYS A 96 -18.16 7.00 -2.74
CA CYS A 96 -17.38 7.89 -3.59
C CYS A 96 -17.14 7.23 -4.95
N ARG A 97 -17.14 8.06 -6.00
CA ARG A 97 -16.66 7.65 -7.32
C ARG A 97 -15.23 8.11 -7.48
N GLY A 98 -14.40 7.26 -8.05
CA GLY A 98 -13.00 7.57 -8.31
C GLY A 98 -12.51 6.92 -9.59
N HIS A 99 -11.23 7.11 -9.83
CA HIS A 99 -10.50 6.41 -10.87
C HIS A 99 -9.46 5.53 -10.22
N VAL A 100 -9.32 4.32 -10.74
CA VAL A 100 -8.19 3.45 -10.46
C VAL A 100 -7.20 3.62 -11.60
N TYR A 101 -5.92 3.80 -11.24
CA TYR A 101 -4.81 3.86 -12.18
C TYR A 101 -3.55 3.37 -11.48
N HIS A 102 -3.17 2.10 -11.69
CA HIS A 102 -1.98 1.53 -11.07
C HIS A 102 -1.43 0.31 -11.83
N PHE A 103 -0.14 0.05 -11.62
CA PHE A 103 0.59 -1.13 -12.09
C PHE A 103 0.97 -2.02 -10.90
N SER A 104 0.06 -2.24 -9.96
CA SER A 104 0.37 -2.95 -8.71
C SER A 104 -0.79 -3.84 -8.26
N GLN A 105 -0.47 -4.86 -7.47
CA GLN A 105 -1.44 -5.74 -6.82
C GLN A 105 -1.04 -6.03 -5.37
N ILE A 106 -2.03 -6.08 -4.48
CA ILE A 106 -1.85 -6.54 -3.11
C ILE A 106 -1.61 -8.05 -3.14
N VAL A 107 -0.62 -8.49 -2.36
CA VAL A 107 -0.30 -9.90 -2.13
C VAL A 107 -0.49 -10.17 -0.65
N VAL A 108 -1.49 -10.98 -0.34
CA VAL A 108 -1.75 -11.44 1.03
C VAL A 108 -1.14 -12.83 1.17
N ASP A 109 -0.31 -13.03 2.20
CA ASP A 109 0.15 -14.37 2.53
C ASP A 109 -1.05 -15.17 3.02
N ALA A 110 -1.32 -16.33 2.42
CA ALA A 110 -2.45 -17.20 2.78
C ALA A 110 -2.44 -17.69 4.24
N ALA A 111 -1.38 -17.40 5.01
CA ALA A 111 -1.23 -17.76 6.41
C ALA A 111 -1.53 -16.61 7.40
N ALA A 112 -1.89 -15.42 6.92
CA ALA A 112 -2.11 -14.25 7.78
C ALA A 112 -3.57 -14.06 8.25
N ASP A 113 -4.51 -14.92 7.84
CA ASP A 113 -5.94 -14.84 8.19
C ASP A 113 -6.31 -15.46 9.55
N LEU A 114 -5.36 -15.66 10.47
CA LEU A 114 -5.64 -16.19 11.80
C LEU A 114 -4.89 -15.40 12.88
N CYS A 115 -5.42 -14.23 13.23
CA CYS A 115 -5.39 -13.74 14.61
C CYS A 115 -6.46 -12.67 14.85
#